data_AF-A0A925DAL8-F1
#
_entry.id   AF-A0A925DAL8-F1
#
_cell.length_a   1.000
_cell.length_b   1.000
_cell.length_c   1.000
_cell.angle_alpha   90.00
_cell.angle_beta   90.00
_cell.angle_gamma   90.00
#
_symmetry.space_group_name_H-M   'P 1'
#
loop_
_entity.id
_entity.type
_entity.pdbx_description
1 polymer ?
#
loop_
_entity_poly.entity_id
_entity_poly.type
_entity_poly.pdbx_seq_one_letter_code
_entity_poly.pdbx_strand_id
1 'polypeptide(L)'
;ATAGEETGLAIVTEVVATEDVELVARYADVLQVGARNMQNYRLLEAVGQARKPVLLKRGPSATIEELLLAAEYILNEGNPNVMLCERGIRTYEAHTRFTLPLATVPYLHHKTHLPVVVDPSHGTGHTYLVPDMAVASVAAGADGLILEVHPDPEHALSDGYQSLNFVQFNDVIARCRAVAAAIGKKM
;
A
#
# COMPACT_ATOMS: atom_id res chain seq x y z
N ALA A 1 5.55 18.38 -4.02
CA ALA A 1 5.17 18.98 -5.31
C ALA A 1 6.32 18.94 -6.31
N THR A 2 7.48 19.56 -6.03
CA THR A 2 8.60 19.72 -6.99
C THR A 2 8.99 18.46 -7.77
N ALA A 3 9.25 17.33 -7.10
CA ALA A 3 9.59 16.09 -7.81
C ALA A 3 8.46 15.56 -8.71
N GLY A 4 7.19 15.74 -8.29
CA GLY A 4 6.03 15.38 -9.11
C GLY A 4 5.89 16.28 -10.34
N GLU A 5 6.15 17.58 -10.18
CA GLU A 5 6.15 18.55 -11.28
C GLU A 5 7.26 18.27 -12.30
N GLU A 6 8.46 17.89 -11.83
CA GLU A 6 9.60 17.58 -12.69
C GLU A 6 9.46 16.25 -13.45
N THR A 7 8.84 15.24 -12.82
CA THR A 7 8.76 13.88 -13.36
C THR A 7 7.42 13.55 -14.02
N GLY A 8 6.38 14.33 -13.73
CA GLY A 8 5.00 14.02 -14.12
C GLY A 8 4.38 12.83 -13.38
N LEU A 9 5.02 12.34 -12.31
CA LEU A 9 4.51 11.22 -11.51
C LEU A 9 3.50 11.70 -10.45
N ALA A 10 2.46 10.89 -10.23
CA ALA A 10 1.49 11.11 -9.18
C ALA A 10 2.09 10.90 -7.78
N ILE A 11 1.66 11.70 -6.81
CA ILE A 11 2.15 11.71 -5.44
C ILE A 11 1.16 10.97 -4.53
N VAL A 12 1.63 9.87 -3.93
CA VAL A 12 0.98 9.19 -2.81
C VAL A 12 1.73 9.55 -1.53
N THR A 13 1.06 10.06 -0.51
CA THR A 13 1.71 10.35 0.78
C THR A 13 0.78 10.10 1.96
N GLU A 14 1.34 9.77 3.11
CA GLU A 14 0.58 9.47 4.31
C GLU A 14 0.04 10.74 4.99
N VAL A 15 -1.21 10.66 5.45
CA VAL A 15 -1.80 11.62 6.39
C VAL A 15 -1.92 10.96 7.75
N VAL A 16 -1.34 11.59 8.77
CA VAL A 16 -1.29 11.02 10.13
C VAL A 16 -2.37 11.61 11.03
N ALA A 17 -2.67 12.90 10.88
CA ALA A 17 -3.60 13.64 11.71
C ALA A 17 -4.70 14.33 10.89
N THR A 18 -5.86 14.55 11.49
CA THR A 18 -7.05 15.12 10.86
C THR A 18 -6.83 16.54 10.31
N GLU A 19 -6.09 17.34 11.06
CA GLU A 19 -5.73 18.72 10.76
C GLU A 19 -4.79 18.85 9.55
N ASP A 20 -4.04 17.79 9.24
CA ASP A 20 -3.12 17.78 8.10
C ASP A 20 -3.80 17.40 6.79
N VAL A 21 -5.05 16.89 6.82
CA VAL A 21 -5.75 16.39 5.62
C VAL A 21 -5.82 17.45 4.53
N GLU A 22 -6.25 18.68 4.86
CA GLU A 22 -6.37 19.76 3.88
C GLU A 22 -5.01 20.16 3.31
N LEU A 23 -3.98 20.24 4.16
CA LEU A 23 -2.62 20.57 3.73
C LEU A 23 -2.08 19.50 2.78
N VAL A 24 -2.19 18.22 3.15
CA VAL A 24 -1.67 17.12 2.34
C VAL A 24 -2.45 16.98 1.03
N ALA A 25 -3.79 17.12 1.06
CA ALA A 25 -4.63 17.03 -0.13
C ALA A 25 -4.32 18.09 -1.20
N ARG A 26 -3.70 19.22 -0.82
CA ARG A 26 -3.20 20.23 -1.79
C ARG A 26 -2.00 19.76 -2.59
N TYR A 27 -1.19 18.86 -2.04
CA TYR A 27 0.09 18.42 -2.64
C TYR A 27 0.08 16.97 -3.12
N ALA A 28 -0.85 16.16 -2.63
CA ALA A 28 -0.95 14.75 -2.95
C ALA A 28 -2.08 14.46 -3.94
N ASP A 29 -1.86 13.47 -4.79
CA ASP A 29 -2.87 12.91 -5.68
C ASP A 29 -3.65 11.80 -4.99
N VAL A 30 -3.00 11.07 -4.07
CA VAL A 30 -3.60 10.02 -3.26
C VAL A 30 -3.22 10.20 -1.79
N LEU A 31 -4.22 10.14 -0.91
CA LEU A 31 -4.03 10.18 0.54
C LEU A 31 -3.82 8.75 1.05
N GLN A 32 -2.66 8.44 1.63
CA GLN A 32 -2.45 7.17 2.32
C GLN A 32 -2.91 7.30 3.78
N VAL A 33 -3.70 6.33 4.25
CA VAL A 33 -3.95 6.11 5.68
C VAL A 33 -3.13 4.91 6.12
N GLY A 34 -2.13 5.14 6.97
CA GLY A 34 -1.23 4.09 7.45
C GLY A 34 -1.93 3.06 8.34
N ALA A 35 -1.31 1.88 8.46
CA ALA A 35 -1.87 0.74 9.18
C ALA A 35 -2.22 1.03 10.65
N ARG A 36 -1.47 1.92 11.32
CA ARG A 36 -1.72 2.32 12.71
C ARG A 36 -2.96 3.21 12.85
N ASN A 37 -3.36 3.87 11.77
CA ASN A 37 -4.50 4.77 11.70
C ASN A 37 -5.72 4.14 11.01
N MET A 38 -5.69 2.85 10.64
CA MET A 38 -6.80 2.18 9.95
C MET A 38 -8.13 2.28 10.72
N GLN A 39 -8.09 2.37 12.05
CA GLN A 39 -9.29 2.55 12.90
C GLN A 39 -9.38 3.94 13.54
N ASN A 40 -8.62 4.91 13.03
CA ASN A 40 -8.78 6.31 13.43
C ASN A 40 -9.99 6.88 12.67
N TYR A 41 -11.20 6.60 13.16
CA TYR A 41 -12.44 6.92 12.44
C TYR A 41 -12.59 8.40 12.10
N ARG A 42 -12.10 9.31 12.96
CA ARG A 42 -12.09 10.75 12.67
C ARG A 42 -11.21 11.10 11.48
N LEU A 43 -10.04 10.44 11.37
CA LEU A 43 -9.19 10.59 10.19
C LEU A 43 -9.86 10.00 8.95
N LEU A 44 -10.50 8.84 9.05
CA LEU A 44 -11.21 8.21 7.92
C LEU A 44 -12.34 9.10 7.38
N GLU A 45 -13.15 9.68 8.28
CA GLU A 45 -14.18 10.66 7.93
C GLU A 45 -13.56 11.87 7.21
N ALA A 46 -12.50 12.46 7.78
CA ALA A 46 -11.83 13.63 7.21
C ALA A 46 -11.23 13.37 5.81
N VAL A 47 -10.55 12.23 5.60
CA VAL A 47 -10.02 11.89 4.27
C VAL A 47 -11.13 11.54 3.26
N GLY A 48 -12.25 11.00 3.73
CA GLY A 48 -13.46 10.82 2.92
C GLY A 48 -14.01 12.16 2.42
N GLN A 49 -14.11 13.15 3.30
CA GLN A 49 -14.60 14.49 2.95
C GLN A 49 -13.67 15.24 2.00
N ALA A 50 -12.37 14.93 1.97
CA ALA A 50 -11.40 15.55 1.08
C ALA A 50 -11.55 15.19 -0.42
N ARG A 51 -12.35 14.16 -0.75
CA ARG A 51 -12.64 13.71 -2.14
C ARG A 51 -11.41 13.41 -3.01
N LYS A 52 -10.26 13.12 -2.41
CA LYS A 52 -9.07 12.57 -3.07
C LYS A 52 -9.10 11.05 -3.01
N PRO A 53 -8.54 10.32 -4.00
CA PRO A 53 -8.31 8.90 -3.86
C PRO A 53 -7.60 8.55 -2.54
N VAL A 54 -8.02 7.48 -1.87
CA VAL A 54 -7.46 7.05 -0.59
C VAL A 54 -6.84 5.65 -0.71
N LEU A 55 -5.62 5.49 -0.25
CA LEU A 55 -4.96 4.19 -0.07
C LEU A 55 -5.04 3.80 1.42
N LEU A 56 -5.91 2.87 1.77
CA LEU A 56 -6.13 2.42 3.13
C LEU A 56 -5.29 1.17 3.45
N LYS A 57 -4.27 1.31 4.29
CA LYS A 57 -3.44 0.18 4.74
C LYS A 57 -4.15 -0.62 5.84
N ARG A 58 -4.19 -1.95 5.68
CA ARG A 58 -4.70 -2.87 6.69
C ARG A 58 -3.92 -2.75 8.01
N GLY A 59 -4.64 -2.65 9.13
CA GLY A 59 -4.07 -2.66 10.46
C GLY A 59 -3.39 -4.00 10.76
N PRO A 60 -2.29 -4.00 11.53
CA PRO A 60 -1.45 -5.19 11.70
C PRO A 60 -2.16 -6.37 12.39
N SER A 61 -3.29 -6.16 13.07
CA SER A 61 -4.07 -7.23 13.68
C SER A 61 -5.53 -7.19 13.25
N ALA A 62 -5.86 -6.38 12.25
CA ALA A 62 -7.23 -6.24 11.77
C ALA A 62 -7.64 -7.49 10.97
N THR A 63 -8.86 -7.95 11.19
CA THR A 63 -9.56 -8.88 10.31
C THR A 63 -9.90 -8.19 8.97
N ILE A 64 -10.30 -8.99 7.97
CA ILE A 64 -10.75 -8.42 6.69
C ILE A 64 -12.07 -7.66 6.85
N GLU A 65 -12.94 -8.11 7.75
CA GLU A 65 -14.20 -7.42 8.06
C GLU A 65 -13.93 -6.03 8.64
N GLU A 66 -13.01 -5.90 9.60
CA GLU A 66 -12.62 -4.60 10.15
C GLU A 66 -11.98 -3.68 9.11
N LEU A 67 -11.18 -4.23 8.17
CA LEU A 67 -10.64 -3.45 7.05
C LEU A 67 -11.76 -2.92 6.14
N LEU A 68 -12.73 -3.76 5.78
CA LEU A 68 -13.85 -3.37 4.93
C LEU A 68 -14.74 -2.34 5.64
N LEU A 69 -15.01 -2.51 6.94
CA LEU A 69 -15.74 -1.52 7.74
C LEU A 69 -14.99 -0.19 7.82
N ALA A 70 -13.67 -0.20 7.95
CA ALA A 70 -12.87 1.03 7.89
C ALA A 70 -12.95 1.72 6.52
N ALA A 71 -12.97 0.95 5.42
CA ALA A 71 -13.20 1.51 4.08
C ALA A 71 -14.60 2.14 3.96
N GLU A 72 -15.63 1.53 4.54
CA GLU A 72 -16.99 2.07 4.57
C GLU A 72 -17.08 3.43 5.27
N TYR A 73 -16.27 3.72 6.29
CA TYR A 73 -16.23 5.07 6.88
C TYR A 73 -15.83 6.14 5.84
N ILE A 74 -14.90 5.82 4.94
CA ILE A 74 -14.46 6.75 3.88
C ILE A 74 -15.54 6.85 2.78
N LEU A 75 -16.11 5.70 2.39
CA LEU A 75 -17.16 5.62 1.36
C LEU A 75 -18.44 6.36 1.78
N ASN A 76 -18.83 6.27 3.05
CA ASN A 76 -20.04 6.91 3.59
C ASN A 76 -19.97 8.44 3.62
N GLU A 77 -18.78 9.02 3.69
CA GLU A 77 -18.58 10.47 3.46
C GLU A 77 -18.73 10.85 1.97
N GLY A 78 -18.97 9.86 1.11
CA GLY A 78 -19.29 9.97 -0.30
C GLY A 78 -18.10 9.84 -1.24
N ASN A 79 -16.90 9.51 -0.75
CA ASN A 79 -15.72 9.36 -1.60
C ASN A 79 -15.59 7.91 -2.10
N PRO A 80 -15.92 7.60 -3.37
CA PRO A 80 -15.89 6.23 -3.88
C PRO A 80 -14.47 5.73 -4.21
N ASN A 81 -13.47 6.61 -4.19
CA ASN A 81 -12.13 6.34 -4.71
C ASN A 81 -11.24 5.76 -3.60
N VAL A 82 -11.50 4.52 -3.20
CA VAL A 82 -10.74 3.83 -2.14
C VAL A 82 -9.99 2.63 -2.71
N MET A 83 -8.71 2.51 -2.36
CA MET A 83 -7.86 1.33 -2.63
C MET A 83 -7.50 0.68 -1.29
N LEU A 84 -7.63 -0.63 -1.21
CA LEU A 84 -7.24 -1.41 -0.04
C LEU A 84 -5.78 -1.84 -0.17
N CYS A 85 -5.00 -1.77 0.89
CA CYS A 85 -3.60 -2.19 0.87
C CYS A 85 -3.33 -3.28 1.92
N GLU A 86 -3.07 -4.50 1.46
CA GLU A 86 -2.55 -5.59 2.30
C GLU A 86 -1.06 -5.34 2.55
N ARG A 87 -0.64 -5.44 3.81
CA ARG A 87 0.71 -5.04 4.25
C ARG A 87 1.24 -5.90 5.40
N GLY A 88 0.71 -7.10 5.53
CA GLY A 88 1.04 -8.08 6.54
C GLY A 88 0.26 -7.90 7.84
N ILE A 89 -0.01 -9.03 8.48
CA ILE A 89 -0.59 -9.15 9.82
C ILE A 89 0.42 -9.70 10.81
N ARG A 90 0.25 -9.34 12.08
CA ARG A 90 1.02 -9.83 13.19
C ARG A 90 0.60 -11.26 13.48
N THR A 91 1.59 -12.13 13.55
CA THR A 91 1.43 -13.53 13.96
C THR A 91 2.48 -13.84 15.02
N TYR A 92 2.70 -15.12 15.31
CA TYR A 92 3.77 -15.59 16.20
C TYR A 92 5.13 -15.70 15.50
N GLU A 93 5.18 -15.55 14.17
CA GLU A 93 6.40 -15.76 13.38
C GLU A 93 7.40 -14.61 13.55
N ALA A 94 8.69 -14.97 13.57
CA ALA A 94 9.78 -14.03 13.83
C ALA A 94 10.74 -13.84 12.64
N HIS A 95 10.62 -14.67 11.60
CA HIS A 95 11.47 -14.59 10.41
C HIS A 95 11.05 -13.48 9.43
N THR A 96 9.91 -12.83 9.70
CA THR A 96 9.38 -11.67 9.00
C THR A 96 8.85 -10.65 10.01
N ARG A 97 8.83 -9.36 9.65
CA ARG A 97 8.21 -8.29 10.46
C ARG A 97 6.70 -8.50 10.63
N PHE A 98 6.04 -8.95 9.56
CA PHE A 98 4.65 -9.38 9.56
C PHE A 98 4.51 -10.61 8.65
N THR A 99 3.48 -11.42 8.86
CA THR A 99 3.11 -12.45 7.89
C THR A 99 2.27 -11.80 6.81
N LEU A 100 2.67 -11.93 5.53
CA LEU A 100 1.94 -11.37 4.39
C LEU A 100 0.94 -12.37 3.79
N PRO A 101 -0.36 -12.29 4.11
CA PRO A 101 -1.35 -13.26 3.65
C PRO A 101 -1.81 -12.97 2.22
N LEU A 102 -1.13 -13.53 1.21
CA LEU A 102 -1.50 -13.28 -0.20
C LEU A 102 -2.89 -13.79 -0.59
N ALA A 103 -3.45 -14.76 0.14
CA ALA A 103 -4.84 -15.20 -0.03
C ALA A 103 -5.86 -14.07 0.20
N THR A 104 -5.48 -12.98 0.89
CA THR A 104 -6.31 -11.79 1.06
C THR A 104 -6.67 -11.13 -0.27
N VAL A 105 -5.79 -11.18 -1.27
CA VAL A 105 -6.03 -10.54 -2.58
C VAL A 105 -7.25 -11.13 -3.30
N PRO A 106 -7.30 -12.44 -3.64
CA PRO A 106 -8.46 -13.01 -4.31
C PRO A 106 -9.72 -13.00 -3.42
N TYR A 107 -9.55 -13.08 -2.09
CA TYR A 107 -10.69 -12.97 -1.17
C TYR A 107 -11.36 -11.60 -1.25
N LEU A 108 -10.57 -10.51 -1.23
CA LEU A 108 -11.09 -9.14 -1.32
C LEU A 108 -11.74 -8.90 -2.69
N HIS A 109 -11.15 -9.38 -3.79
CA HIS A 109 -11.78 -9.29 -5.12
C HIS A 109 -13.14 -9.97 -5.20
N HIS A 110 -13.37 -11.04 -4.45
CA HIS A 110 -14.69 -11.68 -4.36
C HIS A 110 -15.67 -10.90 -3.46
N LYS A 111 -15.17 -10.12 -2.50
CA LYS A 111 -16.00 -9.45 -1.47
C LYS A 111 -16.30 -8.00 -1.76
N THR A 112 -15.48 -7.33 -2.56
CA THR A 112 -15.61 -5.90 -2.82
C THR A 112 -15.15 -5.56 -4.24
N HIS A 113 -15.62 -4.42 -4.74
CA HIS A 113 -15.20 -3.85 -6.01
C HIS A 113 -13.95 -2.94 -5.88
N LEU A 114 -13.45 -2.72 -4.66
CA LEU A 114 -12.31 -1.85 -4.42
C LEU A 114 -11.00 -2.50 -4.91
N PRO A 115 -10.08 -1.76 -5.55
CA PRO A 115 -8.77 -2.27 -5.95
C PRO A 115 -7.94 -2.72 -4.74
N VAL A 116 -7.12 -3.75 -4.93
CA VAL A 116 -6.27 -4.34 -3.88
C VAL A 116 -4.79 -4.16 -4.23
N VAL A 117 -4.11 -3.34 -3.45
CA VAL A 117 -2.67 -3.09 -3.48
C VAL A 117 -1.97 -3.99 -2.46
N VAL A 118 -0.73 -4.39 -2.73
CA VAL A 118 0.10 -5.11 -1.75
C VAL A 118 1.41 -4.36 -1.46
N ASP A 119 1.76 -4.29 -0.17
CA ASP A 119 3.02 -3.74 0.35
C ASP A 119 3.94 -4.87 0.84
N PRO A 120 4.79 -5.45 -0.03
CA PRO A 120 5.74 -6.48 0.39
C PRO A 120 6.91 -5.92 1.21
N SER A 121 7.21 -4.61 1.10
CA SER A 121 8.32 -3.96 1.83
C SER A 121 8.03 -3.97 3.32
N HIS A 122 6.92 -3.37 3.73
CA HIS A 122 6.48 -3.40 5.12
C HIS A 122 5.90 -4.75 5.53
N GLY A 123 5.28 -5.46 4.58
CA GLY A 123 4.68 -6.77 4.81
C GLY A 123 5.67 -7.82 5.24
N THR A 124 6.91 -7.78 4.72
CA THR A 124 7.97 -8.70 5.12
C THR A 124 8.97 -8.05 6.06
N GLY A 125 9.31 -6.77 5.83
CA GLY A 125 10.30 -6.02 6.59
C GLY A 125 11.76 -6.42 6.32
N HIS A 126 12.04 -7.18 5.25
CA HIS A 126 13.38 -7.59 4.86
C HIS A 126 13.59 -7.44 3.35
N THR A 127 14.58 -6.66 2.90
CA THR A 127 14.82 -6.40 1.46
C THR A 127 14.98 -7.68 0.65
N TYR A 128 15.57 -8.74 1.20
CA TYR A 128 15.76 -10.02 0.47
C TYR A 128 14.44 -10.77 0.18
N LEU A 129 13.36 -10.49 0.92
CA LEU A 129 12.03 -11.10 0.71
C LEU A 129 11.15 -10.26 -0.24
N VAL A 130 11.44 -8.96 -0.37
CA VAL A 130 10.62 -8.03 -1.16
C VAL A 130 10.48 -8.45 -2.63
N PRO A 131 11.56 -8.84 -3.35
CA PRO A 131 11.45 -9.27 -4.74
C PRO A 131 10.47 -10.41 -4.98
N ASP A 132 10.57 -11.46 -4.17
CA ASP A 132 9.77 -12.67 -4.35
C ASP A 132 8.32 -12.43 -3.93
N MET A 133 8.11 -11.67 -2.85
CA MET A 133 6.76 -11.31 -2.42
C MET A 133 6.08 -10.31 -3.35
N ALA A 134 6.82 -9.41 -4.00
CA ALA A 134 6.27 -8.55 -5.04
C ALA A 134 5.75 -9.38 -6.23
N VAL A 135 6.56 -10.31 -6.72
CA VAL A 135 6.19 -11.20 -7.84
C VAL A 135 5.01 -12.11 -7.45
N ALA A 136 5.03 -12.68 -6.25
CA ALA A 136 3.94 -13.50 -5.74
C ALA A 136 2.63 -12.70 -5.58
N SER A 137 2.73 -11.42 -5.19
CA SER A 137 1.58 -10.52 -5.09
C SER A 137 0.94 -10.24 -6.45
N VAL A 138 1.75 -10.04 -7.50
CA VAL A 138 1.25 -9.94 -8.87
C VAL A 138 0.58 -11.25 -9.30
N ALA A 139 1.23 -12.40 -9.06
CA ALA A 139 0.69 -13.72 -9.37
C ALA A 139 -0.65 -14.01 -8.66
N ALA A 140 -0.81 -13.55 -7.42
CA ALA A 140 -2.05 -13.63 -6.64
C ALA A 140 -3.15 -12.72 -7.17
N GLY A 141 -2.84 -11.84 -8.13
CA GLY A 141 -3.78 -10.97 -8.79
C GLY A 141 -3.86 -9.57 -8.20
N ALA A 142 -2.86 -9.06 -7.47
CA ALA A 142 -2.90 -7.69 -6.96
C ALA A 142 -3.09 -6.65 -8.08
N ASP A 143 -3.78 -5.56 -7.79
CA ASP A 143 -4.05 -4.45 -8.72
C ASP A 143 -2.95 -3.39 -8.69
N GLY A 144 -2.13 -3.39 -7.65
CA GLY A 144 -0.95 -2.56 -7.54
C GLY A 144 0.03 -3.08 -6.51
N LEU A 145 1.24 -2.55 -6.55
CA LEU A 145 2.28 -2.76 -5.54
C LEU A 145 2.71 -1.41 -4.98
N ILE A 146 3.04 -1.38 -3.69
CA ILE A 146 3.76 -0.27 -3.07
C ILE A 146 5.11 -0.79 -2.56
N LEU A 147 6.19 -0.23 -3.11
CA LEU A 147 7.56 -0.67 -2.85
C LEU A 147 8.39 0.50 -2.30
N GLU A 148 9.23 0.22 -1.30
CA GLU A 148 10.20 1.19 -0.80
C GLU A 148 11.50 1.07 -1.60
N VAL A 149 11.98 2.20 -2.10
CA VAL A 149 13.20 2.29 -2.90
C VAL A 149 14.03 3.45 -2.37
N HIS A 150 15.31 3.21 -2.14
CA HIS A 150 16.25 4.23 -1.70
C HIS A 150 17.56 4.11 -2.49
N PRO A 151 18.21 5.21 -2.93
CA PRO A 151 19.48 5.14 -3.66
C PRO A 151 20.60 4.48 -2.84
N ASP A 152 20.55 4.63 -1.51
CA ASP A 152 21.54 4.14 -0.56
C ASP A 152 20.84 3.54 0.69
N PRO A 153 20.26 2.34 0.61
CA PRO A 153 19.44 1.78 1.68
C PRO A 153 20.17 1.65 3.03
N GLU A 154 21.49 1.44 3.02
CA GLU A 154 22.29 1.26 4.23
C GLU A 154 22.35 2.53 5.10
N HIS A 155 22.21 3.71 4.48
CA HIS A 155 22.25 5.01 5.16
C HIS A 155 20.88 5.70 5.22
N ALA A 156 19.79 5.01 4.91
CA ALA A 156 18.45 5.56 4.97
C ALA A 156 18.05 5.91 6.41
N LEU A 157 17.41 7.08 6.62
CA LEU A 157 16.98 7.56 7.94
C LEU A 157 15.81 6.76 8.51
N SER A 158 15.04 6.09 7.65
CA SER A 158 13.97 5.17 8.03
C SER A 158 13.98 3.99 7.07
N ASP A 159 13.63 2.81 7.57
CA ASP A 159 13.19 1.68 6.75
C ASP A 159 14.19 1.20 5.66
N GLY A 160 15.49 1.49 5.84
CA GLY A 160 16.56 1.03 4.96
C GLY A 160 16.63 -0.49 4.79
N TYR A 161 16.27 -1.23 5.85
CA TYR A 161 16.36 -2.69 5.90
C TYR A 161 15.35 -3.44 5.01
N GLN A 162 14.31 -2.76 4.54
CA GLN A 162 13.36 -3.30 3.55
C GLN A 162 13.35 -2.52 2.22
N SER A 163 14.13 -1.45 2.12
CA SER A 163 14.22 -0.64 0.92
C SER A 163 15.07 -1.33 -0.14
N LEU A 164 14.59 -1.35 -1.38
CA LEU A 164 15.36 -1.79 -2.54
C LEU A 164 16.30 -0.67 -2.99
N ASN A 165 17.48 -1.02 -3.50
CA ASN A 165 18.25 -0.08 -4.32
C ASN A 165 17.72 -0.05 -5.77
N PHE A 166 18.25 0.87 -6.59
CA PHE A 166 17.77 1.04 -7.97
C PHE A 166 17.97 -0.18 -8.86
N VAL A 167 19.05 -0.94 -8.68
CA VAL A 167 19.31 -2.17 -9.46
C VAL A 167 18.27 -3.22 -9.10
N GLN A 168 18.07 -3.46 -7.80
CA GLN A 168 17.08 -4.40 -7.30
C GLN A 168 15.67 -4.02 -7.74
N PHE A 169 15.32 -2.73 -7.68
CA PHE A 169 14.01 -2.26 -8.15
C PHE A 169 13.78 -2.56 -9.64
N ASN A 170 14.76 -2.29 -10.50
CA ASN A 170 14.66 -2.62 -11.93
C ASN A 170 14.45 -4.12 -12.16
N ASP A 171 15.20 -4.97 -11.46
CA ASP A 171 15.07 -6.42 -11.56
C ASP A 171 13.69 -6.92 -11.10
N VAL A 172 13.19 -6.38 -9.98
CA VAL A 172 11.85 -6.70 -9.46
C VAL A 172 10.77 -6.34 -10.47
N ILE A 173 10.82 -5.12 -11.04
CA ILE A 173 9.82 -4.68 -12.02
C ILE A 173 9.85 -5.55 -13.28
N ALA A 174 11.03 -5.96 -13.76
CA ALA A 174 11.14 -6.88 -14.89
C ALA A 174 10.47 -8.23 -14.61
N ARG A 175 10.71 -8.81 -13.42
CA ARG A 175 10.07 -10.06 -12.99
C ARG A 175 8.55 -9.92 -12.86
N CYS A 176 8.07 -8.84 -12.25
CA CYS A 176 6.65 -8.55 -12.11
C CYS A 176 5.96 -8.42 -13.47
N ARG A 177 6.56 -7.72 -14.45
CA ARG A 177 6.01 -7.61 -15.81
C ARG A 177 5.85 -8.96 -16.50
N ALA A 178 6.85 -9.84 -16.37
CA ALA A 178 6.80 -11.18 -16.96
C ALA A 178 5.63 -12.01 -16.39
N VAL A 179 5.45 -11.97 -15.06
CA VAL A 179 4.34 -12.67 -14.39
C VAL A 179 2.99 -12.03 -14.73
N ALA A 180 2.89 -10.70 -14.73
CA ALA A 180 1.67 -9.98 -15.12
C ALA A 180 1.21 -10.42 -16.53
N ALA A 181 2.13 -10.44 -17.49
CA ALA A 181 1.84 -10.90 -18.85
C ALA A 181 1.36 -12.37 -18.89
N ALA A 182 1.98 -13.25 -18.10
CA ALA A 182 1.61 -14.67 -18.04
C ALA A 182 0.19 -14.90 -17.48
N ILE A 183 -0.29 -14.02 -16.60
CA ILE A 183 -1.64 -14.09 -16.03
C ILE A 183 -2.66 -13.16 -16.72
N GLY A 184 -2.30 -12.57 -17.86
CA GLY A 184 -3.18 -11.70 -18.65
C GLY A 184 -3.38 -10.29 -18.07
N LYS A 185 -2.56 -9.86 -17.12
CA LYS A 185 -2.54 -8.48 -16.61
C LYS A 185 -1.56 -7.60 -17.39
N LYS A 186 -1.83 -6.29 -17.40
CA LYS A 186 -0.92 -5.27 -17.93
C LYS A 186 -0.27 -4.53 -16.76
N MET A 187 1.03 -4.24 -16.91
CA MET A 187 1.83 -3.40 -16.02
C MET A 187 2.46 -2.28 -16.81
#